data_AF-A0AAV7P3B6-F1
#
_entry.id   AF-A0AAV7P3B6-F1
#
_cell.length_a   1.000
_cell.length_b   1.000
_cell.length_c   1.000
_cell.angle_alpha   90.00
_cell.angle_beta   90.00
_cell.angle_gamma   90.00
#
_symmetry.space_group_name_H-M   'P 1'
#
loop_
_entity.id
_entity.type
_entity.pdbx_description
1 polymer ?
#
loop_
_entity_poly.entity_id
_entity_poly.type
_entity_poly.pdbx_seq_one_letter_code
_entity_poly.pdbx_strand_id
1 'polypeptide(L)'
;MLTSFVLLSVFLRGVVGQFPTACTTAQALKDRRCCPQWKDGSMCGVDSGRGRCRFMHQTYSDKRSYTQPNDDRLDWPHEFYDSVCVCNGNCAGFDCGECKSGFRGAKCTEKKTIIRREIHELSRQERLTFFSYLSLAKLKTSARYKILITGNRYDRNTFRFVEASVYDVFAWMHFYSFAPFLQNNMFDATINLAHEGPNFLPWHRWYLLFLEREIQILTHDYDFALPYYDWSMDGRTCSICTDDMMGKSDNQGLLTSSSYFANWKSICSGFNYPNKYCTDAEDKCRMEPLHRNPGADPNNRQLDSAQQVEDVLQWKDYDTPPHNSTAKHSFRNCLEGFVDPSSGEVTRRSLHNLFHMYMGGTMSLVPLSGNDPIFLLHHGFIDK
;
A
#
# COMPACT_ATOMS: atom_id res chain seq x y z
N MET A 1 -40.54 -29.15 6.14
CA MET A 1 -39.44 -28.46 6.85
C MET A 1 -38.55 -27.81 5.80
N LEU A 2 -38.77 -26.53 5.50
CA LEU A 2 -37.85 -25.73 4.70
C LEU A 2 -37.09 -24.82 5.68
N THR A 3 -35.81 -25.08 5.88
CA THR A 3 -34.90 -24.21 6.62
C THR A 3 -34.26 -23.23 5.64
N SER A 4 -34.72 -21.97 5.71
CA SER A 4 -34.07 -20.83 5.06
C SER A 4 -32.67 -20.62 5.66
N PHE A 5 -31.64 -20.74 4.83
CA PHE A 5 -30.32 -20.19 5.16
C PHE A 5 -30.35 -18.69 4.84
N VAL A 6 -30.52 -17.88 5.88
CA VAL A 6 -30.23 -16.45 5.82
C VAL A 6 -28.70 -16.32 5.82
N LEU A 7 -28.11 -16.10 4.64
CA LEU A 7 -26.74 -15.62 4.53
C LEU A 7 -26.71 -14.22 5.15
N LEU A 8 -26.25 -14.13 6.39
CA LEU A 8 -25.91 -12.85 7.00
C LEU A 8 -24.61 -12.37 6.34
N SER A 9 -24.73 -11.61 5.25
CA SER A 9 -23.62 -10.87 4.67
C SER A 9 -23.19 -9.80 5.68
N VAL A 10 -22.24 -10.14 6.55
CA VAL A 10 -21.53 -9.18 7.38
C VAL A 10 -20.66 -8.36 6.45
N PHE A 11 -21.21 -7.25 5.94
CA PHE A 11 -20.40 -6.20 5.35
C PHE A 11 -19.53 -5.61 6.47
N LEU A 12 -18.35 -6.17 6.68
CA LEU A 12 -17.30 -5.52 7.45
C LEU A 12 -16.97 -4.22 6.73
N ARG A 13 -17.54 -3.11 7.20
CA ARG A 13 -17.15 -1.76 6.80
C ARG A 13 -15.80 -1.50 7.43
N GLY A 14 -14.75 -2.04 6.82
CA GLY A 14 -13.37 -1.74 7.21
C GLY A 14 -13.16 -0.24 7.10
N VAL A 15 -12.73 0.38 8.21
CA VAL A 15 -12.19 1.74 8.15
C VAL A 15 -10.80 1.60 7.58
N VAL A 16 -10.64 2.01 6.33
CA VAL A 16 -9.33 2.11 5.71
C VAL A 16 -8.92 3.57 5.80
N GLY A 17 -7.97 3.87 6.68
CA GLY A 17 -7.58 5.24 6.95
C GLY A 17 -6.12 5.31 7.32
N GLN A 18 -5.41 6.22 6.67
CA GLN A 18 -4.12 6.76 7.11
C GLN A 18 -4.39 7.98 8.01
N PHE A 19 -3.41 8.47 8.78
CA PHE A 19 -3.54 9.61 9.68
C PHE A 19 -3.75 10.95 8.94
N PRO A 20 -4.98 11.50 8.89
CA PRO A 20 -5.20 12.76 8.22
C PRO A 20 -4.61 13.90 9.05
N THR A 21 -4.04 14.91 8.41
CA THR A 21 -3.44 16.08 9.09
C THR A 21 -4.39 16.73 10.09
N ALA A 22 -5.69 16.77 9.78
CA ALA A 22 -6.73 17.31 10.66
C ALA A 22 -6.94 16.49 11.95
N CYS A 23 -6.55 15.21 11.97
CA CYS A 23 -6.74 14.31 13.11
C CYS A 23 -5.46 14.06 13.91
N THR A 24 -4.30 14.54 13.46
CA THR A 24 -3.02 14.42 14.18
C THR A 24 -2.78 15.54 15.19
N THR A 25 -3.84 16.26 15.59
CA THR A 25 -3.75 17.33 16.60
C THR A 25 -3.85 16.75 18.00
N ALA A 26 -3.27 17.44 19.00
CA ALA A 26 -3.36 17.02 20.39
C ALA A 26 -4.82 16.88 20.86
N GLN A 27 -5.72 17.75 20.37
CA GLN A 27 -7.15 17.69 20.69
C GLN A 27 -7.83 16.47 20.08
N ALA A 28 -7.60 16.17 18.80
CA ALA A 28 -8.21 15.01 18.14
C ALA A 28 -7.75 13.67 18.76
N LEU A 29 -6.48 13.58 19.16
CA LEU A 29 -5.93 12.42 19.86
C LEU A 29 -6.48 12.30 21.30
N LYS A 30 -6.58 13.41 22.03
CA LYS A 30 -7.18 13.44 23.37
C LYS A 30 -8.66 13.03 23.34
N ASP A 31 -9.41 13.53 22.37
CA ASP A 31 -10.81 13.19 22.16
C ASP A 31 -11.00 11.80 21.54
N ARG A 32 -9.90 11.17 21.10
CA ARG A 32 -9.89 9.89 20.38
C ARG A 32 -10.89 9.88 19.23
N ARG A 33 -10.94 10.99 18.50
CA ARG A 33 -11.94 11.22 17.44
C ARG A 33 -11.31 11.87 16.21
N CYS A 34 -11.38 11.17 15.09
CA CYS A 34 -11.01 11.67 13.77
C CYS A 34 -12.27 11.92 12.93
N CYS A 35 -12.93 13.06 13.17
CA CYS A 35 -14.13 13.48 12.46
C CYS A 35 -14.01 14.92 11.95
N PRO A 36 -13.13 15.18 10.97
CA PRO A 36 -12.90 16.52 10.45
C PRO A 36 -14.15 17.13 9.80
N GLN A 37 -14.19 18.46 9.79
CA GLN A 37 -15.25 19.22 9.12
C GLN A 37 -15.08 19.14 7.61
N TRP A 38 -16.19 18.99 6.90
CA TRP A 38 -16.24 19.16 5.46
C TRP A 38 -16.51 20.63 5.07
N LYS A 39 -16.56 20.94 3.78
CA LYS A 39 -16.75 22.29 3.22
C LYS A 39 -18.04 23.00 3.68
N ASP A 40 -19.04 22.24 4.15
CA ASP A 40 -20.27 22.80 4.73
C ASP A 40 -20.11 23.21 6.21
N GLY A 41 -18.92 23.06 6.79
CA GLY A 41 -18.62 23.37 8.20
C GLY A 41 -19.04 22.27 9.18
N SER A 42 -19.75 21.24 8.72
CA SER A 42 -20.26 20.15 9.55
C SER A 42 -19.28 18.98 9.62
N MET A 43 -19.23 18.29 10.76
CA MET A 43 -18.39 17.09 10.92
C MET A 43 -18.84 16.00 9.94
N CYS A 44 -17.89 15.47 9.16
CA CYS A 44 -18.16 14.42 8.16
C CYS A 44 -19.20 14.79 7.10
N GLY A 45 -19.45 16.09 6.87
CA GLY A 45 -20.43 16.58 5.90
C GLY A 45 -21.87 16.14 6.19
N VAL A 46 -22.26 16.09 7.47
CA VAL A 46 -23.60 15.65 7.89
C VAL A 46 -24.71 16.58 7.38
N ASP A 47 -24.48 17.90 7.33
CA ASP A 47 -25.48 18.87 6.88
C ASP A 47 -25.80 18.69 5.39
N SER A 48 -24.83 18.18 4.62
CA SER A 48 -25.00 17.82 3.22
C SER A 48 -25.26 16.34 2.99
N GLY A 49 -25.56 15.58 4.05
CA GLY A 49 -25.90 14.17 3.98
C GLY A 49 -24.77 13.25 3.53
N ARG A 50 -23.52 13.71 3.53
CA ARG A 50 -22.36 12.94 3.02
C ARG A 50 -21.87 11.88 3.98
N GLY A 51 -22.05 12.08 5.28
CA GLY A 51 -21.59 11.17 6.30
C GLY A 51 -22.01 11.59 7.69
N ARG A 52 -21.48 10.90 8.69
CA ARG A 52 -21.60 11.31 10.09
C ARG A 52 -20.43 10.73 10.89
N CYS A 53 -20.05 11.41 11.96
CA CYS A 53 -19.10 10.88 12.92
C CYS A 53 -19.74 9.69 13.67
N ARG A 54 -19.06 8.55 13.73
CA ARG A 54 -19.56 7.36 14.44
C ARG A 54 -18.48 6.74 15.30
N PHE A 55 -18.90 6.24 16.45
CA PHE A 55 -18.11 5.32 17.26
C PHE A 55 -17.93 4.00 16.51
N MET A 56 -16.70 3.50 16.47
CA MET A 56 -16.36 2.20 15.90
C MET A 56 -16.51 1.14 16.99
N HIS A 57 -17.26 0.08 16.72
CA HIS A 57 -17.28 -1.05 17.63
C HIS A 57 -16.04 -1.90 17.39
N GLN A 58 -15.36 -2.27 18.47
CA GLN A 58 -14.24 -3.20 18.41
C GLN A 58 -14.69 -4.48 17.73
N THR A 59 -13.95 -4.91 16.71
CA THR A 59 -14.31 -6.09 15.91
C THR A 59 -13.80 -7.39 16.54
N TYR A 60 -12.89 -7.28 17.51
CA TYR A 60 -12.33 -8.41 18.25
C TYR A 60 -13.28 -8.89 19.36
N SER A 61 -14.11 -9.89 19.06
CA SER A 61 -14.95 -10.57 20.08
C SER A 61 -14.36 -11.90 20.59
N ASP A 62 -13.29 -12.42 19.96
CA ASP A 62 -12.77 -13.75 20.25
C ASP A 62 -11.58 -13.70 21.22
N LYS A 63 -11.79 -14.28 22.41
CA LYS A 63 -10.81 -14.46 23.50
C LYS A 63 -9.70 -15.47 23.14
N ARG A 64 -9.14 -15.43 21.93
CA ARG A 64 -7.95 -16.23 21.59
C ARG A 64 -6.70 -15.53 22.13
N SER A 65 -6.42 -15.81 23.41
CA SER A 65 -5.10 -16.02 24.00
C SER A 65 -3.96 -15.03 23.71
N TYR A 66 -4.23 -13.76 23.43
CA TYR A 66 -3.23 -12.70 23.55
C TYR A 66 -3.49 -11.96 24.84
N THR A 67 -2.78 -12.35 25.90
CA THR A 67 -3.06 -11.85 27.25
C THR A 67 -2.70 -10.38 27.43
N GLN A 68 -1.88 -9.75 26.55
CA GLN A 68 -1.75 -8.29 26.38
C GLN A 68 -1.21 -7.91 24.98
N PRO A 69 -2.06 -7.70 23.97
CA PRO A 69 -1.60 -7.23 22.66
C PRO A 69 -1.37 -5.71 22.72
N ASN A 70 -0.11 -5.28 22.59
CA ASN A 70 0.31 -3.88 22.77
C ASN A 70 0.62 -3.15 21.45
N ASP A 71 0.42 -3.81 20.30
CA ASP A 71 0.67 -3.24 18.98
C ASP A 71 -0.38 -2.18 18.62
N ASP A 72 0.07 -1.04 18.12
CA ASP A 72 -0.75 0.10 17.73
C ASP A 72 -1.63 -0.15 16.50
N ARG A 73 -1.42 -1.27 15.80
CA ARG A 73 -2.19 -1.70 14.63
C ARG A 73 -3.28 -2.71 14.94
N LEU A 74 -3.33 -3.22 16.18
CA LEU A 74 -4.39 -4.15 16.58
C LEU A 74 -5.76 -3.46 16.60
N ASP A 75 -6.77 -4.10 16.02
CA ASP A 75 -8.15 -3.57 15.91
C ASP A 75 -8.15 -2.13 15.34
N TRP A 76 -7.34 -1.93 14.30
CA TRP A 76 -7.14 -0.63 13.67
C TRP A 76 -8.48 0.07 13.34
N PRO A 77 -8.66 1.36 13.69
CA PRO A 77 -7.68 2.32 14.22
C PRO A 77 -7.81 2.59 15.73
N HIS A 78 -8.32 1.64 16.52
CA HIS A 78 -8.72 1.87 17.92
C HIS A 78 -7.61 2.32 18.85
N GLU A 79 -6.35 2.15 18.49
CA GLU A 79 -5.26 2.74 19.26
C GLU A 79 -5.38 4.27 19.34
N PHE A 80 -5.75 4.90 18.23
CA PHE A 80 -5.72 6.35 18.06
C PHE A 80 -7.11 6.97 18.18
N TYR A 81 -8.12 6.33 17.60
CA TYR A 81 -9.44 6.90 17.48
C TYR A 81 -10.53 5.86 17.74
N ASP A 82 -11.48 6.21 18.60
CA ASP A 82 -12.69 5.45 18.84
C ASP A 82 -13.82 5.88 17.92
N SER A 83 -13.76 7.11 17.39
CA SER A 83 -14.76 7.65 16.47
C SER A 83 -14.13 8.18 15.19
N VAL A 84 -14.71 7.80 14.05
CA VAL A 84 -14.29 8.24 12.71
C VAL A 84 -15.48 8.61 11.83
N CYS A 85 -15.24 9.32 10.73
CA CYS A 85 -16.28 9.57 9.74
C CYS A 85 -16.72 8.28 9.04
N VAL A 86 -18.04 8.03 9.03
CA VAL A 86 -18.67 6.96 8.24
C VAL A 86 -19.54 7.60 7.16
N CYS A 87 -19.16 7.40 5.91
CA CYS A 87 -19.75 8.07 4.76
C CYS A 87 -21.01 7.34 4.24
N ASN A 88 -21.96 8.12 3.72
CA ASN A 88 -23.21 7.65 3.15
C ASN A 88 -23.07 7.41 1.65
N GLY A 89 -23.77 6.38 1.14
CA GLY A 89 -23.85 6.09 -0.29
C GLY A 89 -22.47 5.92 -0.94
N ASN A 90 -22.19 6.75 -1.94
CA ASN A 90 -20.92 6.76 -2.69
C ASN A 90 -19.94 7.85 -2.24
N CYS A 91 -20.20 8.52 -1.11
CA CYS A 91 -19.22 9.41 -0.51
C CYS A 91 -18.06 8.60 0.10
N ALA A 92 -16.87 9.20 0.14
CA ALA A 92 -15.63 8.63 0.65
C ALA A 92 -14.70 9.73 1.18
N GLY A 93 -13.50 9.35 1.62
CA GLY A 93 -12.51 10.27 2.21
C GLY A 93 -12.67 10.39 3.73
N PHE A 94 -11.63 10.87 4.40
CA PHE A 94 -11.58 10.95 5.86
C PHE A 94 -12.59 11.96 6.46
N ASP A 95 -13.10 12.90 5.65
CA ASP A 95 -14.12 13.89 5.99
C ASP A 95 -15.45 13.64 5.24
N CYS A 96 -15.55 12.51 4.53
CA CYS A 96 -16.61 12.19 3.58
C CYS A 96 -16.73 13.16 2.38
N GLY A 97 -15.75 14.02 2.14
CA GLY A 97 -15.77 15.05 1.11
C GLY A 97 -15.48 14.56 -0.31
N GLU A 98 -15.04 13.31 -0.46
CA GLU A 98 -14.71 12.69 -1.74
C GLU A 98 -15.82 11.73 -2.20
N CYS A 99 -15.62 11.16 -3.38
CA CYS A 99 -16.43 10.06 -3.90
C CYS A 99 -15.61 8.78 -3.93
N LYS A 100 -16.25 7.64 -3.70
CA LYS A 100 -15.65 6.31 -3.89
C LYS A 100 -15.04 6.21 -5.29
N SER A 101 -13.96 5.44 -5.42
CA SER A 101 -13.39 5.10 -6.74
C SER A 101 -14.50 4.57 -7.66
N GLY A 102 -14.53 5.05 -8.90
CA GLY A 102 -15.63 4.79 -9.84
C GLY A 102 -16.74 5.84 -9.87
N PHE A 103 -16.73 6.82 -8.96
CA PHE A 103 -17.76 7.88 -8.87
C PHE A 103 -17.17 9.29 -8.82
N ARG A 104 -17.92 10.26 -9.31
CA ARG A 104 -17.60 11.71 -9.28
C ARG A 104 -18.85 12.58 -9.15
N GLY A 105 -18.63 13.89 -9.22
CA GLY A 105 -19.68 14.91 -9.14
C GLY A 105 -19.99 15.28 -7.68
N ALA A 106 -20.66 16.42 -7.49
CA ALA A 106 -20.94 16.95 -6.15
C ALA A 106 -21.70 15.98 -5.25
N LYS A 107 -22.54 15.10 -5.82
CA LYS A 107 -23.34 14.10 -5.11
C LYS A 107 -22.81 12.66 -5.21
N CYS A 108 -21.66 12.44 -5.86
CA CYS A 108 -21.08 11.10 -6.08
C CYS A 108 -22.00 10.12 -6.83
N THR A 109 -22.81 10.63 -7.76
CA THR A 109 -23.76 9.83 -8.55
C THR A 109 -23.29 9.58 -9.98
N GLU A 110 -22.36 10.37 -10.49
CA GLU A 110 -21.81 10.20 -11.83
C GLU A 110 -20.77 9.09 -11.83
N LYS A 111 -20.92 8.10 -12.70
CA LYS A 111 -19.91 7.06 -12.88
C LYS A 111 -18.69 7.63 -13.59
N LYS A 112 -17.51 7.20 -13.19
CA LYS A 112 -16.23 7.51 -13.83
C LYS A 112 -15.42 6.24 -13.97
N THR A 113 -14.91 5.98 -15.17
CA THR A 113 -13.96 4.90 -15.43
C THR A 113 -12.66 5.52 -15.90
N ILE A 114 -11.56 5.09 -15.29
CA ILE A 114 -10.19 5.39 -15.73
C ILE A 114 -9.55 4.06 -16.12
N ILE A 115 -8.65 4.09 -17.11
CA ILE A 115 -8.03 2.88 -17.66
C ILE A 115 -6.55 2.90 -17.33
N ARG A 116 -6.09 1.93 -16.54
CA ARG A 116 -4.67 1.64 -16.38
C ARG A 116 -4.20 0.91 -17.64
N ARG A 117 -3.17 1.44 -18.29
CA ARG A 117 -2.61 0.91 -19.54
C ARG A 117 -1.21 0.37 -19.29
N GLU A 118 -0.79 -0.56 -20.14
CA GLU A 118 0.59 -1.07 -20.12
C GLU A 118 1.56 0.08 -20.49
N ILE A 119 2.67 0.21 -19.77
CA ILE A 119 3.58 1.36 -19.88
C ILE A 119 4.24 1.51 -21.27
N HIS A 120 4.47 0.43 -22.00
CA HIS A 120 5.01 0.42 -23.36
C HIS A 120 3.99 0.93 -24.39
N GLU A 121 2.69 0.81 -24.11
CA GLU A 121 1.62 1.36 -24.96
C GLU A 121 1.44 2.87 -24.80
N LEU A 122 2.02 3.46 -23.75
CA LEU A 122 1.96 4.90 -23.52
C LEU A 122 2.89 5.64 -24.50
N SER A 123 2.38 6.72 -25.08
CA SER A 123 3.19 7.67 -25.84
C SER A 123 4.31 8.23 -24.96
N ARG A 124 5.36 8.75 -25.60
CA ARG A 124 6.45 9.42 -24.88
C ARG A 124 5.94 10.54 -23.96
N GLN A 125 4.93 11.29 -24.41
CA GLN A 125 4.38 12.38 -23.61
C GLN A 125 3.62 11.87 -22.39
N GLU A 126 2.82 10.81 -22.53
CA GLU A 126 2.11 10.18 -21.41
C GLU A 126 3.10 9.63 -20.37
N ARG A 127 4.19 8.98 -20.81
CA ARG A 127 5.27 8.52 -19.92
C ARG A 127 5.93 9.68 -19.16
N LEU A 128 6.27 10.76 -19.86
CA LEU A 128 6.84 11.96 -19.23
C LEU A 128 5.88 12.60 -18.21
N THR A 129 4.58 12.64 -18.50
CA THR A 129 3.56 13.10 -17.54
C THR A 129 3.57 12.23 -16.29
N PHE A 130 3.55 10.91 -16.44
CA PHE A 130 3.63 9.97 -15.33
C PHE A 130 4.90 10.18 -14.47
N PHE A 131 6.08 10.26 -15.08
CA PHE A 131 7.34 10.49 -14.34
C PHE A 131 7.36 11.85 -13.63
N SER A 132 6.81 12.89 -14.27
CA SER A 132 6.70 14.22 -13.69
C SER A 132 5.75 14.24 -12.49
N TYR A 133 4.64 13.51 -12.56
CA TYR A 133 3.68 13.40 -11.45
C TYR A 133 4.26 12.64 -10.27
N LEU A 134 5.00 11.54 -10.51
CA LEU A 134 5.73 10.85 -9.44
C LEU A 134 6.79 11.74 -8.80
N SER A 135 7.54 12.47 -9.62
CA SER A 135 8.55 13.43 -9.14
C SER A 135 7.91 14.53 -8.28
N LEU A 136 6.77 15.06 -8.71
CA LEU A 136 6.02 16.03 -7.94
C LEU A 136 5.52 15.44 -6.62
N ALA A 137 4.96 14.22 -6.63
CA ALA A 137 4.49 13.53 -5.44
C ALA A 137 5.61 13.24 -4.43
N LYS A 138 6.83 12.94 -4.90
CA LYS A 138 8.02 12.75 -4.05
C LYS A 138 8.56 14.06 -3.47
N LEU A 139 8.38 15.18 -4.16
CA LEU A 139 8.89 16.49 -3.75
C LEU A 139 7.92 17.26 -2.85
N LYS A 140 6.61 17.09 -3.04
CA LYS A 140 5.59 17.88 -2.33
C LYS A 140 5.12 17.20 -1.05
N THR A 141 5.25 17.92 0.07
CA THR A 141 4.66 17.54 1.35
C THR A 141 3.16 17.32 1.21
N SER A 142 2.66 16.21 1.75
CA SER A 142 1.23 15.93 1.78
C SER A 142 0.51 16.92 2.69
N ALA A 143 -0.42 17.69 2.12
CA ALA A 143 -1.29 18.55 2.92
C ALA A 143 -2.36 17.75 3.70
N ARG A 144 -2.57 16.49 3.33
CA ARG A 144 -3.73 15.70 3.73
C ARG A 144 -3.42 14.65 4.78
N TYR A 145 -2.19 14.12 4.78
CA TYR A 145 -1.79 13.03 5.65
C TYR A 145 -0.40 13.26 6.24
N LYS A 146 -0.22 12.77 7.47
CA LYS A 146 1.08 12.68 8.12
C LYS A 146 1.46 11.21 8.30
N ILE A 147 2.73 10.98 8.64
CA ILE A 147 3.22 9.65 9.02
C ILE A 147 3.51 9.60 10.52
N LEU A 148 3.42 8.40 11.10
CA LEU A 148 3.79 8.16 12.48
C LEU A 148 5.27 7.75 12.58
N ILE A 149 6.02 8.43 13.43
CA ILE A 149 7.35 7.99 13.86
C ILE A 149 7.34 7.73 15.36
N THR A 150 8.24 6.88 15.84
CA THR A 150 8.38 6.60 17.28
C THR A 150 9.82 6.30 17.65
N GLY A 151 10.23 6.84 18.80
CA GLY A 151 11.49 6.52 19.46
C GLY A 151 11.44 5.24 20.30
N ASN A 152 10.25 4.77 20.69
CA ASN A 152 10.02 3.53 21.41
C ASN A 152 8.56 3.05 21.29
N ARG A 153 8.32 1.96 20.58
CA ARG A 153 6.98 1.36 20.39
C ARG A 153 6.34 0.81 21.67
N TYR A 154 7.13 0.58 22.74
CA TYR A 154 6.59 0.24 24.05
C TYR A 154 6.04 1.47 24.81
N ASP A 155 6.42 2.69 24.41
CA ASP A 155 6.00 3.93 25.05
C ASP A 155 5.33 4.88 24.07
N ARG A 156 4.00 4.95 24.17
CA ARG A 156 3.14 5.76 23.30
C ARG A 156 3.41 7.26 23.41
N ASN A 157 4.03 7.73 24.48
CA ASN A 157 4.42 9.14 24.59
C ASN A 157 5.51 9.53 23.58
N THR A 158 6.18 8.54 22.99
CA THR A 158 7.21 8.78 21.96
C THR A 158 6.65 8.86 20.55
N PHE A 159 5.33 8.67 20.38
CA PHE A 159 4.67 8.70 19.08
C PHE A 159 4.58 10.15 18.60
N ARG A 160 5.01 10.39 17.37
CA ARG A 160 5.00 11.71 16.75
C ARG A 160 4.46 11.62 15.33
N PHE A 161 3.56 12.52 14.99
CA PHE A 161 3.08 12.68 13.62
C PHE A 161 3.91 13.75 12.90
N VAL A 162 4.60 13.36 11.83
CA VAL A 162 5.52 14.24 11.11
C VAL A 162 5.11 14.38 9.64
N GLU A 163 5.53 15.49 9.05
CA GLU A 163 5.29 15.79 7.64
C GLU A 163 6.09 14.83 6.75
N ALA A 164 5.49 14.40 5.64
CA ALA A 164 6.13 13.58 4.62
C ALA A 164 5.63 13.99 3.23
N SER A 165 6.39 13.69 2.17
CA SER A 165 5.91 13.90 0.80
C SER A 165 4.71 12.99 0.50
N VAL A 166 3.92 13.33 -0.52
CA VAL A 166 2.78 12.49 -0.96
C VAL A 166 3.25 11.06 -1.25
N TYR A 167 4.38 10.89 -1.92
CA TYR A 167 4.94 9.57 -2.21
C TYR A 167 5.52 8.90 -0.94
N ASP A 168 6.13 9.67 -0.03
CA ASP A 168 6.68 9.11 1.21
C ASP A 168 5.59 8.65 2.18
N VAL A 169 4.42 9.30 2.21
CA VAL A 169 3.25 8.80 2.93
C VAL A 169 2.85 7.42 2.40
N PHE A 170 2.81 7.27 1.07
CA PHE A 170 2.57 5.97 0.42
C PHE A 170 3.62 4.95 0.89
N ALA A 171 4.91 5.20 0.63
CA ALA A 171 5.98 4.25 1.01
C ALA A 171 5.97 3.89 2.50
N TRP A 172 5.69 4.85 3.39
CA TRP A 172 5.59 4.63 4.82
C TRP A 172 4.42 3.69 5.21
N MET A 173 3.29 3.72 4.50
CA MET A 173 2.15 2.83 4.80
C MET A 173 2.54 1.36 4.62
N HIS A 174 3.31 1.06 3.57
CA HIS A 174 3.85 -0.28 3.33
C HIS A 174 4.82 -0.70 4.43
N PHE A 175 5.79 0.16 4.76
CA PHE A 175 6.71 -0.03 5.90
C PHE A 175 5.96 -0.34 7.20
N TYR A 176 4.96 0.49 7.53
CA TYR A 176 4.19 0.38 8.76
C TYR A 176 3.32 -0.88 8.81
N SER A 177 2.82 -1.35 7.66
CA SER A 177 2.08 -2.61 7.58
C SER A 177 2.97 -3.86 7.76
N PHE A 178 4.26 -3.76 7.40
CA PHE A 178 5.23 -4.85 7.48
C PHE A 178 5.99 -4.89 8.81
N ALA A 179 6.10 -3.77 9.53
CA ALA A 179 6.90 -3.70 10.75
C ALA A 179 6.53 -4.83 11.75
N PRO A 180 7.49 -5.45 12.45
CA PRO A 180 7.22 -6.59 13.35
C PRO A 180 6.11 -6.27 14.36
N PHE A 181 5.23 -7.22 14.62
CA PHE A 181 4.06 -7.02 15.49
C PHE A 181 4.44 -7.09 16.97
N LEU A 182 4.03 -6.11 17.77
CA LEU A 182 4.34 -6.05 19.20
C LEU A 182 3.27 -6.80 20.02
N GLN A 183 3.63 -7.96 20.53
CA GLN A 183 2.71 -8.82 21.27
C GLN A 183 3.38 -9.42 22.50
N ASN A 184 2.72 -9.31 23.67
CA ASN A 184 3.26 -9.79 24.94
C ASN A 184 4.70 -9.30 25.21
N ASN A 185 4.97 -8.03 24.89
CA ASN A 185 6.28 -7.37 24.95
C ASN A 185 7.40 -8.01 24.10
N MET A 186 7.05 -8.74 23.06
CA MET A 186 7.99 -9.27 22.07
C MET A 186 7.58 -8.84 20.66
N PHE A 187 8.56 -8.64 19.79
CA PHE A 187 8.31 -8.37 18.38
C PHE A 187 8.24 -9.68 17.60
N ASP A 188 7.10 -9.94 16.98
CA ASP A 188 6.84 -11.06 16.11
C ASP A 188 6.88 -10.61 14.66
N ALA A 189 7.94 -11.00 13.94
CA ALA A 189 8.08 -10.71 12.51
C ALA A 189 7.28 -11.66 11.60
N THR A 190 6.61 -12.67 12.15
CA THR A 190 5.80 -13.64 11.39
C THR A 190 4.37 -13.15 11.15
N ILE A 191 3.92 -12.15 11.92
CA ILE A 191 2.61 -11.52 11.72
C ILE A 191 2.75 -10.42 10.67
N ASN A 192 2.01 -10.56 9.56
CA ASN A 192 2.00 -9.61 8.46
C ASN A 192 0.56 -9.12 8.17
N LEU A 193 0.39 -7.82 8.00
CA LEU A 193 -0.93 -7.20 7.78
C LEU A 193 -1.27 -7.00 6.30
N ALA A 194 -0.27 -7.08 5.42
CA ALA A 194 -0.37 -6.76 3.99
C ALA A 194 0.17 -7.85 3.06
N HIS A 195 0.79 -8.91 3.58
CA HIS A 195 1.38 -10.03 2.84
C HIS A 195 1.17 -11.33 3.63
N GLU A 196 1.56 -12.44 3.02
CA GLU A 196 1.53 -13.80 3.55
C GLU A 196 0.16 -14.20 4.09
N GLY A 197 -0.92 -13.69 3.50
CA GLY A 197 -2.28 -13.96 3.94
C GLY A 197 -3.35 -13.37 3.03
N PRO A 198 -4.64 -13.66 3.31
CA PRO A 198 -5.77 -13.28 2.45
C PRO A 198 -5.90 -11.78 2.19
N ASN A 199 -5.26 -10.93 2.98
CA ASN A 199 -5.34 -9.48 2.80
C ASN A 199 -4.36 -8.95 1.74
N PHE A 200 -3.44 -9.76 1.21
CA PHE A 200 -2.40 -9.33 0.28
C PHE A 200 -2.94 -8.54 -0.92
N LEU A 201 -3.83 -9.15 -1.70
CA LEU A 201 -4.40 -8.51 -2.90
C LEU A 201 -5.29 -7.31 -2.58
N PRO A 202 -6.29 -7.38 -1.67
CA PRO A 202 -7.14 -6.22 -1.37
C PRO A 202 -6.36 -5.06 -0.73
N TRP A 203 -5.35 -5.32 0.09
CA TRP A 203 -4.52 -4.28 0.69
C TRP A 203 -3.74 -3.52 -0.40
N HIS A 204 -3.05 -4.24 -1.30
CA HIS A 204 -2.28 -3.62 -2.38
C HIS A 204 -3.17 -2.91 -3.42
N ARG A 205 -4.36 -3.45 -3.72
CA ARG A 205 -5.37 -2.77 -4.55
C ARG A 205 -5.75 -1.41 -3.96
N TRP A 206 -6.10 -1.36 -2.68
CA TRP A 206 -6.44 -0.11 -2.02
C TRP A 206 -5.23 0.84 -1.95
N TYR A 207 -4.03 0.30 -1.70
CA TYR A 207 -2.79 1.06 -1.64
C TYR A 207 -2.45 1.77 -2.96
N LEU A 208 -2.66 1.11 -4.10
CA LEU A 208 -2.53 1.74 -5.42
C LEU A 208 -3.59 2.83 -5.65
N LEU A 209 -4.85 2.54 -5.31
CA LEU A 209 -5.94 3.51 -5.43
C LEU A 209 -5.71 4.75 -4.55
N PHE A 210 -5.08 4.59 -3.38
CA PHE A 210 -4.70 5.69 -2.51
C PHE A 210 -3.73 6.64 -3.22
N LEU A 211 -2.59 6.15 -3.71
CA LEU A 211 -1.62 7.03 -4.37
C LEU A 211 -2.15 7.62 -5.67
N GLU A 212 -2.88 6.83 -6.48
CA GLU A 212 -3.52 7.30 -7.71
C GLU A 212 -4.44 8.50 -7.42
N ARG A 213 -5.25 8.41 -6.36
CA ARG A 213 -6.12 9.51 -5.91
C ARG A 213 -5.32 10.71 -5.41
N GLU A 214 -4.29 10.51 -4.59
CA GLU A 214 -3.48 11.63 -4.09
C GLU A 214 -2.74 12.35 -5.23
N ILE A 215 -2.27 11.64 -6.25
CA ILE A 215 -1.67 12.24 -7.45
C ILE A 215 -2.71 13.02 -8.26
N GLN A 216 -3.91 12.46 -8.48
CA GLN A 216 -5.00 13.16 -9.16
C GLN A 216 -5.35 14.49 -8.47
N ILE A 217 -5.40 14.48 -7.13
CA ILE A 217 -5.68 15.68 -6.33
C ILE A 217 -4.51 16.68 -6.42
N LEU A 218 -3.27 16.20 -6.27
CA LEU A 218 -2.06 17.03 -6.29
C LEU A 218 -1.86 17.75 -7.63
N THR A 219 -2.22 17.08 -8.73
CA THR A 219 -1.98 17.56 -10.09
C THR A 219 -3.20 18.23 -10.71
N HIS A 220 -4.37 18.08 -10.10
CA HIS A 220 -5.68 18.41 -10.67
C HIS A 220 -6.01 17.65 -11.97
N ASP A 221 -5.22 16.64 -12.34
CA ASP A 221 -5.56 15.71 -13.41
C ASP A 221 -6.32 14.53 -12.82
N TYR A 222 -7.65 14.64 -12.77
CA TYR A 222 -8.49 13.57 -12.26
C TYR A 222 -8.62 12.38 -13.22
N ASP A 223 -8.19 12.50 -14.48
CA ASP A 223 -8.21 11.41 -15.47
C ASP A 223 -6.92 10.59 -15.47
N PHE A 224 -5.90 11.03 -14.71
CA PHE A 224 -4.69 10.26 -14.43
C PHE A 224 -5.00 8.85 -13.92
N ALA A 225 -4.32 7.86 -14.49
CA ALA A 225 -4.33 6.47 -14.06
C ALA A 225 -2.89 5.96 -13.97
N LEU A 226 -2.61 5.15 -12.95
CA LEU A 226 -1.32 4.47 -12.85
C LEU A 226 -1.17 3.47 -14.02
N PRO A 227 -0.06 3.48 -14.78
CA PRO A 227 0.23 2.39 -15.70
C PRO A 227 0.62 1.11 -14.94
N TYR A 228 0.65 0.00 -15.67
CA TYR A 228 1.23 -1.26 -15.19
C TYR A 228 2.37 -1.71 -16.11
N TYR A 229 3.21 -2.61 -15.61
CA TYR A 229 4.30 -3.23 -16.36
C TYR A 229 4.06 -4.73 -16.47
N ASP A 230 3.75 -5.19 -17.68
CA ASP A 230 3.66 -6.61 -17.98
C ASP A 230 5.08 -7.18 -18.19
N TRP A 231 5.67 -7.65 -17.10
CA TRP A 231 7.00 -8.22 -17.09
C TRP A 231 7.05 -9.68 -17.57
N SER A 232 5.92 -10.26 -17.96
CA SER A 232 5.82 -11.69 -18.30
C SER A 232 6.46 -12.06 -19.64
N MET A 233 6.84 -11.07 -20.44
CA MET A 233 7.49 -11.24 -21.75
C MET A 233 8.99 -10.96 -21.73
N ASP A 234 9.50 -10.49 -20.59
CA ASP A 234 10.83 -9.92 -20.46
C ASP A 234 11.94 -10.96 -20.23
N GLY A 235 11.58 -12.13 -19.68
CA GLY A 235 12.52 -13.20 -19.42
C GLY A 235 13.66 -12.75 -18.51
N ARG A 236 14.86 -12.54 -19.07
CA ARG A 236 16.06 -12.13 -18.31
C ARG A 236 16.31 -10.62 -18.34
N THR A 237 15.61 -9.86 -19.18
CA THR A 237 15.78 -8.42 -19.30
C THR A 237 14.79 -7.66 -18.43
N CYS A 238 15.08 -6.39 -18.16
CA CYS A 238 14.11 -5.43 -17.66
C CYS A 238 13.96 -4.32 -18.72
N SER A 239 12.90 -4.40 -19.51
CA SER A 239 12.60 -3.58 -20.68
C SER A 239 12.35 -2.11 -20.31
N ILE A 240 11.87 -1.86 -19.10
CA ILE A 240 11.64 -0.51 -18.57
C ILE A 240 12.82 0.05 -17.74
N CYS A 241 13.88 -0.73 -17.52
CA CYS A 241 15.07 -0.29 -16.77
C CYS A 241 16.04 0.50 -17.65
N THR A 242 15.53 1.53 -18.30
CA THR A 242 16.26 2.45 -19.18
C THR A 242 16.10 3.89 -18.69
N ASP A 243 17.05 4.78 -18.99
CA ASP A 243 17.00 6.16 -18.51
C ASP A 243 15.85 6.99 -19.11
N ASP A 244 15.30 6.57 -20.26
CA ASP A 244 14.08 7.17 -20.83
C ASP A 244 12.79 6.65 -20.20
N MET A 245 12.88 5.66 -19.30
CA MET A 245 11.78 5.10 -18.53
C MET A 245 12.08 5.12 -17.02
N MET A 246 12.22 3.95 -16.38
CA MET A 246 12.32 3.87 -14.93
C MET A 246 13.73 4.08 -14.40
N GLY A 247 14.73 4.19 -15.25
CA GLY A 247 16.13 4.40 -14.92
C GLY A 247 16.96 3.13 -15.08
N LYS A 248 18.11 3.28 -15.74
CA LYS A 248 19.16 2.25 -15.80
C LYS A 248 19.95 2.24 -14.49
N SER A 249 20.47 1.09 -14.08
CA SER A 249 21.42 0.97 -12.98
C SER A 249 22.88 0.86 -13.46
N ASP A 250 23.81 1.32 -12.64
CA ASP A 250 25.24 1.02 -12.75
C ASP A 250 25.61 -0.32 -12.10
N ASN A 251 26.90 -0.64 -12.09
CA ASN A 251 27.42 -1.91 -11.54
C ASN A 251 27.31 -2.00 -10.01
N GLN A 252 27.06 -0.89 -9.32
CA GLN A 252 26.81 -0.82 -7.88
C GLN A 252 25.31 -0.87 -7.56
N GLY A 253 24.47 -0.97 -8.60
CA GLY A 253 23.03 -0.99 -8.50
C GLY A 253 22.42 0.39 -8.27
N LEU A 254 23.17 1.48 -8.38
CA LEU A 254 22.62 2.83 -8.29
C LEU A 254 22.04 3.24 -9.63
N LEU A 255 20.94 3.99 -9.62
CA LEU A 255 20.38 4.54 -10.84
C LEU A 255 21.34 5.57 -11.46
N THR A 256 21.50 5.54 -12.78
CA THR A 256 22.36 6.51 -13.46
C THR A 256 21.82 7.93 -13.28
N SER A 257 22.70 8.93 -13.32
CA SER A 257 22.34 10.35 -13.19
C SER A 257 21.36 10.86 -14.26
N SER A 258 21.16 10.12 -15.35
CA SER A 258 20.20 10.45 -16.41
C SER A 258 18.76 10.00 -16.08
N SER A 259 18.58 9.13 -15.08
CA SER A 259 17.28 8.68 -14.61
C SER A 259 16.49 9.81 -13.94
N TYR A 260 15.18 9.87 -14.20
CA TYR A 260 14.23 10.74 -13.47
C TYR A 260 14.22 10.48 -11.96
N PHE A 261 14.66 9.30 -11.54
CA PHE A 261 14.58 8.81 -10.16
C PHE A 261 15.95 8.71 -9.47
N ALA A 262 17.05 9.13 -10.11
CA ALA A 262 18.40 8.95 -9.56
C ALA A 262 18.63 9.59 -8.18
N ASN A 263 17.99 10.73 -7.94
CA ASN A 263 18.11 11.46 -6.67
C ASN A 263 17.09 11.03 -5.62
N TRP A 264 16.28 10.00 -5.89
CA TRP A 264 15.31 9.51 -4.93
C TRP A 264 16.01 8.79 -3.79
N LYS A 265 15.54 9.07 -2.59
CA LYS A 265 15.96 8.41 -1.37
C LYS A 265 14.79 7.70 -0.73
N SER A 266 15.07 6.57 -0.09
CA SER A 266 14.07 5.71 0.53
C SER A 266 13.71 6.24 1.92
N ILE A 267 12.45 6.58 2.16
CA ILE A 267 12.01 6.88 3.52
C ILE A 267 12.09 5.59 4.37
N CYS A 268 12.45 5.76 5.64
CA CYS A 268 12.65 4.67 6.60
C CYS A 268 13.82 3.71 6.29
N SER A 269 14.69 4.03 5.32
CA SER A 269 15.94 3.29 5.09
C SER A 269 16.98 3.54 6.19
N GLY A 270 18.02 2.70 6.27
CA GLY A 270 19.00 2.76 7.36
C GLY A 270 18.44 2.34 8.74
N PHE A 271 17.20 1.85 8.75
CA PHE A 271 16.50 1.40 9.94
C PHE A 271 16.74 -0.09 10.22
N ASN A 272 17.07 -0.44 11.48
CA ASN A 272 17.17 -1.83 11.91
C ASN A 272 16.70 -2.03 13.37
N TYR A 273 15.67 -1.29 13.81
CA TYR A 273 15.23 -1.28 15.20
C TYR A 273 13.75 -1.66 15.34
N PRO A 274 13.41 -2.93 15.65
CA PRO A 274 12.02 -3.37 15.77
C PRO A 274 11.15 -2.51 16.70
N ASN A 275 11.75 -1.86 17.69
CA ASN A 275 11.09 -1.00 18.68
C ASN A 275 10.92 0.46 18.26
N LYS A 276 11.21 0.85 17.02
CA LYS A 276 11.08 2.22 16.54
C LYS A 276 10.29 2.25 15.23
N TYR A 277 9.80 3.41 14.83
CA TYR A 277 9.32 3.62 13.46
C TYR A 277 10.09 4.79 12.86
N CYS A 278 10.74 4.52 11.73
CA CYS A 278 11.16 5.52 10.75
C CYS A 278 11.78 6.79 11.34
N THR A 279 12.72 6.66 12.28
CA THR A 279 13.27 7.79 13.05
C THR A 279 14.01 8.81 12.19
N ASP A 280 14.46 8.40 11.01
CA ASP A 280 15.18 9.27 10.08
C ASP A 280 14.24 9.94 9.05
N ALA A 281 12.91 9.82 9.21
CA ALA A 281 11.95 10.48 8.33
C ALA A 281 12.13 12.01 8.25
N GLU A 282 12.56 12.62 9.36
CA GLU A 282 12.80 14.06 9.45
C GLU A 282 14.20 14.46 8.93
N ASP A 283 15.12 13.51 8.72
CA ASP A 283 16.50 13.74 8.26
C ASP A 283 16.76 13.05 6.90
N LYS A 284 16.42 13.76 5.82
CA LYS A 284 16.63 13.29 4.44
C LYS A 284 18.10 13.00 4.09
N CYS A 285 19.06 13.47 4.88
CA CYS A 285 20.47 13.18 4.63
C CYS A 285 20.83 11.73 5.00
N ARG A 286 20.11 11.14 5.96
CA ARG A 286 20.32 9.75 6.42
C ARG A 286 19.60 8.70 5.56
N MET A 287 18.65 9.13 4.73
CA MET A 287 17.97 8.23 3.80
C MET A 287 18.93 7.74 2.70
N GLU A 288 18.82 6.47 2.36
CA GLU A 288 19.63 5.76 1.39
C GLU A 288 19.05 5.95 -0.03
N PRO A 289 19.90 6.02 -1.07
CA PRO A 289 19.42 6.10 -2.46
C PRO A 289 18.68 4.82 -2.87
N LEU A 290 17.96 4.89 -4.00
CA LEU A 290 17.39 3.68 -4.61
C LEU A 290 18.50 2.77 -5.16
N HIS A 291 18.37 1.46 -4.88
CA HIS A 291 19.23 0.43 -5.43
C HIS A 291 18.41 -0.57 -6.26
N ARG A 292 18.89 -0.92 -7.45
CA ARG A 292 18.34 -1.99 -8.30
C ARG A 292 19.45 -2.73 -9.01
N ASN A 293 19.36 -4.05 -9.05
CA ASN A 293 20.28 -4.87 -9.84
C ASN A 293 19.52 -6.04 -10.50
N PRO A 294 18.70 -5.75 -11.53
CA PRO A 294 17.82 -6.73 -12.15
C PRO A 294 18.56 -7.97 -12.65
N GLY A 295 18.15 -9.15 -12.18
CA GLY A 295 18.69 -10.44 -12.59
C GLY A 295 20.09 -10.76 -12.06
N ALA A 296 20.62 -9.99 -11.10
CA ALA A 296 21.94 -10.25 -10.52
C ALA A 296 21.98 -11.45 -9.57
N ASP A 297 20.87 -11.72 -8.86
CA ASP A 297 20.75 -12.90 -7.99
C ASP A 297 20.80 -14.19 -8.82
N PRO A 298 21.80 -15.08 -8.62
CA PRO A 298 21.91 -16.35 -9.32
C PRO A 298 20.68 -17.25 -9.29
N ASN A 299 19.87 -17.16 -8.23
CA ASN A 299 18.68 -17.97 -8.05
C ASN A 299 17.43 -17.35 -8.70
N ASN A 300 17.46 -16.04 -8.99
CA ASN A 300 16.32 -15.26 -9.44
C ASN A 300 16.67 -14.41 -10.66
N ARG A 301 17.38 -15.00 -11.64
CA ARG A 301 17.88 -14.30 -12.85
C ARG A 301 16.84 -14.06 -13.94
N GLN A 302 15.66 -14.63 -13.80
CA GLN A 302 14.65 -14.69 -14.84
C GLN A 302 13.27 -14.51 -14.22
N LEU A 303 12.47 -13.68 -14.88
CA LEU A 303 11.07 -13.44 -14.58
C LEU A 303 10.21 -14.59 -15.08
N ASP A 304 9.07 -14.80 -14.41
CA ASP A 304 8.07 -15.76 -14.88
C ASP A 304 7.44 -15.27 -16.20
N SER A 305 7.09 -16.23 -17.05
CA SER A 305 6.53 -16.07 -18.38
C SER A 305 5.01 -15.83 -18.38
N ALA A 306 4.48 -15.40 -19.53
CA ALA A 306 3.03 -15.30 -19.75
C ALA A 306 2.28 -16.61 -19.46
N GLN A 307 2.88 -17.77 -19.74
CA GLN A 307 2.24 -19.07 -19.43
C GLN A 307 2.05 -19.24 -17.92
N GLN A 308 3.00 -18.83 -17.09
CA GLN A 308 2.89 -18.93 -15.63
C GLN A 308 1.86 -17.95 -15.07
N VAL A 309 1.61 -16.83 -15.76
CA VAL A 309 0.47 -15.95 -15.48
C VAL A 309 -0.84 -16.65 -15.85
N GLU A 310 -0.94 -17.29 -17.01
CA GLU A 310 -2.16 -18.05 -17.37
C GLU A 310 -2.44 -19.22 -16.42
N ASP A 311 -1.40 -19.91 -15.95
CA ASP A 311 -1.50 -21.01 -15.00
C ASP A 311 -2.09 -20.51 -13.66
N VAL A 312 -1.68 -19.33 -13.18
CA VAL A 312 -2.22 -18.80 -11.91
C VAL A 312 -3.70 -18.45 -12.00
N LEU A 313 -4.15 -17.99 -13.18
CA LEU A 313 -5.55 -17.64 -13.42
C LEU A 313 -6.49 -18.86 -13.45
N GLN A 314 -5.95 -20.09 -13.51
CA GLN A 314 -6.76 -21.30 -13.45
C GLN A 314 -7.22 -21.66 -12.02
N TRP A 315 -6.59 -21.11 -10.98
CA TRP A 315 -6.95 -21.39 -9.58
C TRP A 315 -8.27 -20.70 -9.21
N LYS A 316 -9.24 -21.48 -8.74
CA LYS A 316 -10.61 -21.01 -8.42
C LYS A 316 -10.77 -20.54 -6.98
N ASP A 317 -10.04 -21.18 -6.06
CA ASP A 317 -10.09 -20.84 -4.64
C ASP A 317 -9.21 -19.62 -4.40
N TYR A 318 -9.84 -18.52 -3.98
CA TYR A 318 -9.13 -17.27 -3.67
C TYR A 318 -7.98 -17.52 -2.69
N ASP A 319 -8.25 -18.25 -1.61
CA ASP A 319 -7.24 -18.71 -0.67
C ASP A 319 -7.68 -20.03 -0.02
N THR A 320 -6.73 -20.75 0.57
CA THR A 320 -6.94 -22.05 1.22
C THR A 320 -6.33 -22.05 2.63
N PRO A 321 -6.79 -22.94 3.53
CA PRO A 321 -6.13 -23.12 4.82
C PRO A 321 -4.63 -23.46 4.66
N PRO A 322 -3.76 -22.97 5.56
CA PRO A 322 -4.06 -22.23 6.78
C PRO A 322 -4.11 -20.70 6.60
N HIS A 323 -4.35 -20.20 5.38
CA HIS A 323 -4.43 -18.77 5.08
C HIS A 323 -3.14 -18.00 5.38
N ASN A 324 -2.00 -18.64 5.09
CA ASN A 324 -0.70 -18.00 5.20
C ASN A 324 0.20 -18.33 3.98
N SER A 325 1.49 -18.02 4.05
CA SER A 325 2.47 -18.30 2.99
C SER A 325 2.69 -19.80 2.68
N THR A 326 2.17 -20.71 3.51
CA THR A 326 2.23 -22.17 3.28
C THR A 326 0.95 -22.75 2.65
N ALA A 327 -0.07 -21.93 2.40
CA ALA A 327 -1.33 -22.35 1.79
C ALA A 327 -1.10 -22.89 0.36
N LYS A 328 -1.48 -24.13 0.10
CA LYS A 328 -1.35 -24.80 -1.21
C LYS A 328 -2.63 -24.66 -2.03
N HIS A 329 -2.53 -24.76 -3.35
CA HIS A 329 -3.69 -24.64 -4.25
C HIS A 329 -4.52 -23.35 -4.02
N SER A 330 -3.85 -22.26 -3.65
CA SER A 330 -4.45 -20.96 -3.31
C SER A 330 -4.10 -19.96 -4.41
N PHE A 331 -5.11 -19.35 -5.04
CA PHE A 331 -4.90 -18.29 -6.04
C PHE A 331 -4.05 -17.15 -5.46
N ARG A 332 -4.43 -16.64 -4.29
CA ARG A 332 -3.71 -15.57 -3.59
C ARG A 332 -2.26 -15.94 -3.35
N ASN A 333 -1.99 -17.14 -2.81
CA ASN A 333 -0.63 -17.52 -2.43
C ASN A 333 0.25 -17.87 -3.65
N CYS A 334 -0.35 -18.36 -4.73
CA CYS A 334 0.34 -18.53 -6.02
C CYS A 334 0.68 -17.16 -6.62
N LEU A 335 -0.28 -16.23 -6.70
CA LEU A 335 -0.08 -14.91 -7.28
C LEU A 335 0.91 -14.06 -6.48
N GLU A 336 0.83 -14.13 -5.15
CA GLU A 336 1.80 -13.52 -4.22
C GLU A 336 3.21 -14.09 -4.41
N GLY A 337 3.31 -15.35 -4.84
CA GLY A 337 4.58 -15.93 -5.26
C GLY A 337 5.26 -16.83 -4.23
N PHE A 338 4.50 -17.42 -3.30
CA PHE A 338 5.01 -18.45 -2.37
C PHE A 338 4.86 -19.88 -2.91
N VAL A 339 4.03 -20.03 -3.94
CA VAL A 339 3.61 -21.30 -4.50
C VAL A 339 3.87 -21.30 -6.01
N ASP A 340 4.32 -22.43 -6.54
CA ASP A 340 4.50 -22.57 -7.98
C ASP A 340 3.14 -22.54 -8.71
N PRO A 341 2.94 -21.65 -9.70
CA PRO A 341 1.64 -21.47 -10.36
C PRO A 341 1.09 -22.72 -11.04
N SER A 342 1.96 -23.59 -11.54
CA SER A 342 1.57 -24.77 -12.32
C SER A 342 1.12 -25.94 -11.43
N SER A 343 1.79 -26.12 -10.28
CA SER A 343 1.56 -27.26 -9.38
C SER A 343 0.70 -26.94 -8.18
N GLY A 344 0.65 -25.67 -7.75
CA GLY A 344 0.00 -25.28 -6.50
C GLY A 344 0.77 -25.71 -5.26
N GLU A 345 2.05 -26.06 -5.40
CA GLU A 345 2.95 -26.53 -4.34
C GLU A 345 4.04 -25.50 -3.96
N VAL A 346 4.46 -25.50 -2.69
CA VAL A 346 5.49 -24.58 -2.15
C VAL A 346 6.89 -25.08 -2.54
N THR A 347 7.27 -24.90 -3.81
CA THR A 347 8.53 -25.42 -4.36
C THR A 347 9.54 -24.33 -4.71
N ARG A 348 9.06 -23.13 -5.06
CA ARG A 348 9.89 -21.98 -5.42
C ARG A 348 9.15 -20.68 -5.17
N ARG A 349 9.87 -19.57 -5.28
CA ARG A 349 9.26 -18.25 -5.42
C ARG A 349 8.91 -18.01 -6.89
N SER A 350 7.80 -17.32 -7.10
CA SER A 350 7.20 -17.08 -8.41
C SER A 350 6.58 -15.68 -8.45
N LEU A 351 6.12 -15.28 -9.63
CA LEU A 351 5.27 -14.11 -9.90
C LEU A 351 5.69 -12.87 -9.11
N HIS A 352 4.84 -12.39 -8.19
CA HIS A 352 5.08 -11.19 -7.39
C HIS A 352 6.41 -11.25 -6.62
N ASN A 353 6.60 -12.27 -5.78
CA ASN A 353 7.83 -12.40 -4.98
C ASN A 353 9.07 -12.54 -5.86
N LEU A 354 8.98 -13.30 -6.95
CA LEU A 354 10.08 -13.46 -7.89
C LEU A 354 10.46 -12.11 -8.53
N PHE A 355 9.50 -11.28 -8.92
CA PHE A 355 9.79 -9.96 -9.47
C PHE A 355 10.51 -9.07 -8.46
N HIS A 356 10.04 -9.02 -7.22
CA HIS A 356 10.68 -8.27 -6.14
C HIS A 356 12.15 -8.70 -5.93
N MET A 357 12.42 -10.01 -5.93
CA MET A 357 13.78 -10.54 -5.82
C MET A 357 14.63 -10.32 -7.07
N TYR A 358 14.05 -10.50 -8.26
CA TYR A 358 14.69 -10.28 -9.55
C TYR A 358 15.23 -8.86 -9.64
N MET A 359 14.44 -7.86 -9.25
CA MET A 359 14.86 -6.46 -9.25
C MET A 359 16.02 -6.18 -8.28
N GLY A 360 16.14 -6.96 -7.20
CA GLY A 360 17.14 -6.78 -6.15
C GLY A 360 17.01 -5.43 -5.43
N GLY A 361 18.02 -5.11 -4.61
CA GLY A 361 18.14 -3.80 -3.96
C GLY A 361 16.87 -3.39 -3.18
N THR A 362 16.44 -2.13 -3.34
CA THR A 362 15.28 -1.56 -2.65
C THR A 362 14.01 -2.37 -2.87
N MET A 363 13.76 -2.87 -4.09
CA MET A 363 12.59 -3.70 -4.41
C MET A 363 12.59 -5.05 -3.68
N SER A 364 13.75 -5.63 -3.40
CA SER A 364 13.85 -6.92 -2.70
C SER A 364 13.70 -6.81 -1.18
N LEU A 365 13.78 -5.61 -0.62
CA LEU A 365 13.59 -5.34 0.79
C LEU A 365 12.12 -5.01 1.05
N VAL A 366 11.33 -5.99 1.53
CA VAL A 366 9.88 -5.83 1.76
C VAL A 366 9.52 -4.48 2.41
N PRO A 367 10.07 -4.07 3.58
CA PRO A 367 9.68 -2.80 4.22
C PRO A 367 10.03 -1.55 3.42
N LEU A 368 10.94 -1.63 2.44
CA LEU A 368 11.41 -0.49 1.65
C LEU A 368 10.94 -0.53 0.20
N SER A 369 10.39 -1.64 -0.28
CA SER A 369 10.06 -1.85 -1.69
C SER A 369 9.14 -0.78 -2.27
N GLY A 370 8.18 -0.28 -1.49
CA GLY A 370 7.31 0.84 -1.88
C GLY A 370 8.03 2.17 -2.19
N ASN A 371 9.30 2.32 -1.82
CA ASN A 371 10.11 3.50 -2.15
C ASN A 371 10.54 3.54 -3.63
N ASP A 372 10.66 2.39 -4.27
CA ASP A 372 11.04 2.32 -5.68
C ASP A 372 9.79 2.48 -6.57
N PRO A 373 9.74 3.45 -7.49
CA PRO A 373 8.55 3.68 -8.32
C PRO A 373 8.21 2.52 -9.27
N ILE A 374 9.12 1.57 -9.51
CA ILE A 374 8.79 0.32 -10.23
C ILE A 374 7.76 -0.51 -9.46
N PHE A 375 7.67 -0.37 -8.13
CA PHE A 375 6.65 -1.01 -7.30
C PHE A 375 5.23 -0.78 -7.85
N LEU A 376 4.92 0.46 -8.27
CA LEU A 376 3.60 0.83 -8.77
C LEU A 376 3.23 0.07 -10.04
N LEU A 377 4.19 -0.05 -10.96
CA LEU A 377 4.00 -0.73 -12.24
C LEU A 377 3.84 -2.23 -12.04
N HIS A 378 4.67 -2.80 -11.14
CA HIS A 378 4.62 -4.20 -10.78
C HIS A 378 3.28 -4.55 -10.11
N HIS A 379 2.92 -3.85 -9.03
CA HIS A 379 1.66 -4.08 -8.33
C HIS A 379 0.44 -3.72 -9.17
N GLY A 380 0.57 -2.79 -10.12
CA GLY A 380 -0.47 -2.53 -11.13
C GLY A 380 -0.73 -3.74 -12.03
N PHE A 381 0.29 -4.56 -12.32
CA PHE A 381 0.13 -5.81 -13.07
C PHE A 381 -0.38 -6.96 -12.19
N ILE A 382 0.01 -7.02 -10.91
CA ILE A 382 -0.57 -7.97 -9.96
C ILE A 382 -2.05 -7.69 -9.68
N ASP A 383 -2.46 -6.42 -9.72
CA ASP A 383 -3.86 -6.00 -9.53
C ASP A 383 -4.75 -6.28 -10.75
N LYS A 384 -4.15 -6.37 -11.95
CA LYS A 384 -4.79 -6.68 -13.23
C LYS A 384 -5.08 -8.17 -13.31
#